data_AF-A0A2J6S506-F1
#
_entry.id   AF-A0A2J6S506-F1
#
_cell.length_a   1.000
_cell.length_b   1.000
_cell.length_c   1.000
_cell.angle_alpha   90.00
_cell.angle_beta   90.00
_cell.angle_gamma   90.00
#
_symmetry.space_group_name_H-M   'P 1'
#
loop_
_entity.id
_entity.type
_entity.pdbx_description
1 polymer ?
#
loop_
_entity_poly.entity_id
_entity_poly.type
_entity_poly.pdbx_seq_one_letter_code
_entity_poly.pdbx_strand_id
1 'polypeptide(L)'
;DEDWNHCGRPSKVAIEKGCIMEPLFYGWMPSQCVFKELSDRFPVFEDRTWYTDPDLSIPIPPEELWRGEHDPIYTKRYHGEHCLFQWRKLQYAMHNRKEFIDNKTVSLHHSGHCADELSTWFEGPNDANIVELGFYRCRKTIW
;
A
#
# COMPACT_ATOMS: atom_id res chain seq x y z
N ASP A 1 -25.14 9.39 6.99
CA ASP A 1 -24.34 9.37 5.75
C ASP A 1 -22.90 8.97 6.03
N GLU A 2 -22.49 7.85 5.45
CA GLU A 2 -21.11 7.34 5.47
C GLU A 2 -20.34 7.80 4.22
N ASP A 3 -20.84 8.79 3.48
CA ASP A 3 -20.28 9.19 2.18
C ASP A 3 -18.82 9.66 2.22
N TRP A 4 -18.34 10.01 3.41
CA TRP A 4 -16.97 10.40 3.70
C TRP A 4 -15.97 9.23 3.69
N ASN A 5 -16.42 7.98 3.85
CA ASN A 5 -15.55 6.81 4.07
C ASN A 5 -15.30 5.96 2.81
N HIS A 6 -15.85 6.35 1.65
CA HIS A 6 -15.72 5.60 0.40
C HIS A 6 -15.59 6.52 -0.83
N CYS A 7 -14.90 6.01 -1.84
CA CYS A 7 -14.62 6.73 -3.08
C CYS A 7 -15.60 6.43 -4.22
N GLY A 8 -16.49 5.44 -4.04
CA GLY A 8 -17.33 4.96 -5.13
C GLY A 8 -16.53 4.40 -6.32
N ARG A 9 -17.24 4.22 -7.44
CA ARG A 9 -16.70 3.77 -8.74
C ARG A 9 -17.49 4.44 -9.86
N PRO A 10 -16.92 4.70 -11.04
CA PRO A 10 -15.52 4.46 -11.46
C PRO A 10 -14.53 5.55 -10.96
N SER A 11 -13.27 5.55 -11.42
CA SER A 11 -12.24 6.54 -11.07
C SER A 11 -12.73 7.99 -11.16
N LYS A 12 -13.57 8.31 -12.15
CA LYS A 12 -14.21 9.62 -12.26
C LYS A 12 -15.00 10.02 -11.00
N VAL A 13 -15.79 9.10 -10.43
CA VAL A 13 -16.57 9.35 -9.21
C VAL A 13 -15.65 9.54 -8.00
N ALA A 14 -14.56 8.78 -7.93
CA ALA A 14 -13.57 8.93 -6.87
C ALA A 14 -12.90 10.32 -6.90
N ILE A 15 -12.55 10.80 -8.09
CA ILE A 15 -12.00 12.15 -8.30
C ILE A 15 -13.03 13.21 -7.89
N GLU A 16 -14.29 13.08 -8.32
CA GLU A 16 -15.39 13.99 -7.95
C GLU A 16 -15.64 14.02 -6.44
N LYS A 17 -15.44 12.89 -5.75
CA LYS A 17 -15.50 12.78 -4.28
C LYS A 17 -14.24 13.31 -3.55
N GLY A 18 -13.23 13.77 -4.26
CA GLY A 18 -11.97 14.26 -3.66
C GLY A 18 -11.10 13.15 -3.06
N CYS A 19 -11.30 11.90 -3.49
CA CYS A 19 -10.38 10.82 -3.16
C CYS A 19 -9.04 11.00 -3.86
N ILE A 20 -8.01 10.39 -3.26
CA ILE A 20 -6.63 10.50 -3.70
C ILE A 20 -6.16 9.09 -4.09
N MET A 21 -5.51 8.98 -5.25
CA MET A 21 -4.86 7.75 -5.70
C MET A 21 -3.67 7.44 -4.77
N GLU A 22 -3.64 6.24 -4.19
CA GLU A 22 -2.48 5.72 -3.46
C GLU A 22 -1.71 4.75 -4.38
N PRO A 23 -0.54 5.16 -4.94
CA PRO A 23 0.17 4.39 -5.95
C PRO A 23 0.57 2.99 -5.48
N LEU A 24 0.99 2.85 -4.22
CA LEU A 24 1.42 1.55 -3.70
C LEU A 24 0.26 0.62 -3.43
N PHE A 25 -0.99 1.08 -3.45
CA PHE A 25 -2.17 0.23 -3.35
C PHE A 25 -2.89 0.08 -4.69
N TYR A 26 -2.49 0.89 -5.70
CA TYR A 26 -3.19 1.16 -6.93
C TYR A 26 -4.70 1.29 -6.70
N GLY A 27 -5.09 2.28 -5.89
CA GLY A 27 -6.48 2.46 -5.50
C GLY A 27 -6.81 3.85 -4.97
N TRP A 28 -8.05 4.26 -5.21
CA TRP A 28 -8.60 5.50 -4.68
C TRP A 28 -8.92 5.36 -3.19
N MET A 29 -8.41 6.29 -2.39
CA MET A 29 -8.63 6.33 -0.95
C MET A 29 -9.22 7.68 -0.52
N PRO A 30 -10.07 7.70 0.53
CA PRO A 30 -10.40 8.94 1.21
C PRO A 30 -9.13 9.66 1.63
N SER A 31 -9.07 10.97 1.44
CA SER A 31 -7.85 11.77 1.62
C SER A 31 -7.21 11.61 3.00
N GLN A 32 -8.02 11.47 4.04
CA GLN A 32 -7.58 11.23 5.42
C GLN A 32 -6.86 9.89 5.65
N CYS A 33 -6.99 8.93 4.73
CA CYS A 33 -6.38 7.59 4.82
C CYS A 33 -5.12 7.44 3.96
N VAL A 34 -4.76 8.39 3.09
CA VAL A 34 -3.56 8.26 2.23
C VAL A 34 -2.27 8.44 3.01
N PHE A 35 -2.23 9.44 3.90
CA PHE A 35 -1.01 9.88 4.59
C PHE A 35 0.11 10.31 3.63
N LYS A 36 -0.15 11.40 2.88
CA LYS A 36 0.73 11.91 1.81
C LYS A 36 2.22 12.01 2.19
N GLU A 37 2.54 12.42 3.42
CA GLU A 37 3.93 12.50 3.93
C GLU A 37 4.68 11.16 3.94
N LEU A 38 3.94 10.05 4.03
CA LEU A 38 4.47 8.70 3.88
C LEU A 38 4.49 8.30 2.41
N SER A 39 3.38 8.46 1.70
CA SER A 39 3.23 8.04 0.30
C SER A 39 4.23 8.71 -0.63
N ASP A 40 4.48 10.02 -0.46
CA ASP A 40 5.42 10.80 -1.28
C ASP A 40 6.87 10.31 -1.22
N ARG A 41 7.22 9.46 -0.24
CA ARG A 41 8.55 8.85 -0.14
C ARG A 41 8.75 7.71 -1.15
N PHE A 42 7.69 7.26 -1.81
CA PHE A 42 7.68 6.14 -2.73
C PHE A 42 7.02 6.55 -4.06
N PRO A 43 7.78 7.12 -5.01
CA PRO A 43 7.26 7.58 -6.30
C PRO A 43 7.06 6.40 -7.28
N VAL A 44 6.15 5.48 -6.94
CA VAL A 44 6.03 4.15 -7.57
C VAL A 44 5.55 4.18 -9.02
N PHE A 45 4.82 5.22 -9.42
CA PHE A 45 4.45 5.39 -10.82
C PHE A 45 5.59 5.98 -11.66
N GLU A 46 6.51 6.72 -11.05
CA GLU A 46 7.62 7.37 -11.73
C GLU A 46 8.92 6.54 -11.71
N ASP A 47 9.14 5.72 -10.69
CA ASP A 47 10.40 5.01 -10.48
C ASP A 47 10.52 3.66 -11.19
N ARG A 48 9.48 3.24 -11.92
CA ARG A 48 9.46 2.02 -12.73
C ARG A 48 8.46 2.12 -13.87
N THR A 49 8.65 1.27 -14.86
CA THR A 49 7.70 1.13 -15.97
C THR A 49 6.54 0.22 -15.57
N TRP A 50 5.35 0.63 -15.98
CA TRP A 50 4.10 -0.11 -15.85
C TRP A 50 3.57 -0.46 -17.23
N TYR A 51 2.77 -1.52 -17.32
CA TYR A 51 2.31 -2.08 -18.58
C TYR A 51 0.84 -2.47 -18.51
N THR A 52 0.16 -2.45 -19.65
CA THR A 52 -1.25 -2.91 -19.76
C THR A 52 -1.36 -4.42 -19.89
N ASP A 53 -0.27 -5.12 -20.16
CA ASP A 53 -0.22 -6.55 -20.46
C ASP A 53 0.84 -7.30 -19.62
N PRO A 54 0.61 -8.60 -19.34
CA PRO A 54 1.53 -9.42 -18.56
C PRO A 54 2.85 -9.72 -19.27
N ASP A 55 2.91 -9.61 -20.60
CA ASP A 55 4.15 -9.76 -21.38
C ASP A 55 5.07 -8.54 -21.25
N LEU A 56 4.61 -7.49 -20.57
CA LEU A 56 5.33 -6.25 -20.30
C LEU A 56 5.75 -5.54 -21.60
N SER A 57 4.82 -5.45 -22.55
CA SER A 57 5.10 -4.96 -23.91
C SER A 57 4.54 -3.58 -24.21
N ILE A 58 3.40 -3.21 -23.62
CA ILE A 58 2.70 -1.94 -23.86
C ILE A 58 2.82 -1.07 -22.61
N PRO A 59 3.74 -0.07 -22.59
CA PRO A 59 3.96 0.76 -21.41
C PRO A 59 2.82 1.73 -21.16
N ILE A 60 2.54 2.00 -19.87
CA ILE A 60 1.56 2.98 -19.39
C ILE A 60 2.31 4.24 -18.91
N PRO A 61 1.97 5.42 -19.42
CA PRO A 61 2.47 6.70 -18.89
C PRO A 61 2.03 6.94 -17.43
N PRO A 62 2.90 7.49 -16.54
CA PRO A 62 2.56 7.73 -15.14
C PRO A 62 1.29 8.54 -14.92
N GLU A 63 1.00 9.51 -15.79
CA GLU A 63 -0.21 10.33 -15.72
C GLU A 63 -1.50 9.54 -15.92
N GLU A 64 -1.47 8.45 -16.70
CA GLU A 64 -2.61 7.55 -16.89
C GLU A 64 -2.83 6.67 -15.63
N LEU A 65 -1.74 6.28 -14.96
CA LEU A 65 -1.79 5.58 -13.67
C LEU A 65 -2.38 6.47 -12.57
N TRP A 66 -1.94 7.74 -12.48
CA TRP A 66 -2.49 8.72 -11.54
C TRP A 66 -3.99 8.99 -11.76
N ARG A 67 -4.47 8.87 -13.00
CA ARG A 67 -5.90 8.97 -13.35
C ARG A 67 -6.67 7.66 -13.18
N GLY A 68 -5.98 6.55 -12.90
CA GLY A 68 -6.59 5.23 -12.71
C GLY A 68 -7.36 4.77 -13.93
N GLU A 69 -6.77 4.90 -15.12
CA GLU A 69 -7.39 4.62 -16.42
C GLU A 69 -7.28 3.14 -16.83
N HIS A 70 -6.41 2.36 -16.18
CA HIS A 70 -6.11 0.97 -16.53
C HIS A 70 -6.42 0.02 -15.38
N ASP A 71 -7.02 -1.13 -15.64
CA ASP A 71 -7.20 -2.21 -14.67
C ASP A 71 -7.36 -3.53 -15.43
N PRO A 72 -6.46 -4.52 -15.28
CA PRO A 72 -5.27 -4.54 -14.41
C PRO A 72 -4.08 -3.75 -14.97
N ILE A 73 -3.04 -3.56 -14.13
CA ILE A 73 -1.72 -3.03 -14.53
C ILE A 73 -0.60 -3.97 -14.08
N TYR A 74 0.51 -3.97 -14.81
CA TYR A 74 1.61 -4.91 -14.62
C TYR A 74 2.95 -4.19 -14.46
N THR A 75 3.83 -4.72 -13.61
CA THR A 75 5.22 -4.26 -13.49
C THR A 75 6.09 -5.36 -12.90
N LYS A 76 7.41 -5.28 -13.08
CA LYS A 76 8.37 -6.27 -12.56
C LYS A 76 8.57 -6.20 -11.04
N ARG A 77 8.27 -5.04 -10.44
CA ARG A 77 8.53 -4.76 -9.03
C ARG A 77 7.28 -4.12 -8.44
N TYR A 78 6.53 -4.82 -7.59
CA TYR A 78 5.38 -4.23 -6.91
C TYR A 78 5.01 -4.98 -5.64
N HIS A 79 4.75 -6.28 -5.73
CA HIS A 79 4.10 -7.04 -4.65
C HIS A 79 4.87 -6.98 -3.32
N GLY A 80 6.17 -7.25 -3.30
CA GLY A 80 6.97 -7.12 -2.07
C GLY A 80 7.02 -5.69 -1.50
N GLU A 81 7.07 -4.67 -2.36
CA GLU A 81 7.04 -3.27 -1.90
C GLU A 81 5.65 -2.85 -1.41
N HIS A 82 4.57 -3.33 -2.05
CA HIS A 82 3.19 -3.19 -1.58
C HIS A 82 3.04 -3.75 -0.16
N CYS A 83 3.47 -5.00 0.05
CA CYS A 83 3.42 -5.67 1.35
C CYS A 83 4.21 -4.90 2.43
N LEU A 84 5.46 -4.50 2.12
CA LEU A 84 6.28 -3.72 3.05
C LEU A 84 5.66 -2.34 3.33
N PHE A 85 5.06 -1.71 2.33
CA PHE A 85 4.42 -0.41 2.51
C PHE A 85 3.18 -0.48 3.38
N GLN A 86 2.38 -1.55 3.32
CA GLN A 86 1.27 -1.75 4.24
C GLN A 86 1.75 -1.78 5.71
N TRP A 87 2.83 -2.49 5.99
CA TRP A 87 3.44 -2.50 7.33
C TRP A 87 3.91 -1.11 7.76
N ARG A 88 4.57 -0.37 6.86
CA ARG A 88 5.00 1.02 7.12
C ARG A 88 3.81 1.94 7.39
N LYS A 89 2.73 1.78 6.63
CA LYS A 89 1.51 2.58 6.75
C LYS A 89 0.79 2.32 8.08
N LEU A 90 0.71 1.06 8.50
CA LEU A 90 0.18 0.69 9.81
C LEU A 90 1.01 1.30 10.95
N GLN A 91 2.34 1.16 10.91
CA GLN A 91 3.22 1.77 11.91
C GLN A 91 3.15 3.30 11.90
N TYR A 92 3.06 3.92 10.72
CA TYR A 92 2.89 5.36 10.59
C TYR A 92 1.60 5.84 11.27
N ALA A 93 0.49 5.14 11.04
CA ALA A 93 -0.79 5.44 11.66
C ALA A 93 -0.72 5.35 13.18
N MET A 94 -0.12 4.27 13.70
CA MET A 94 0.04 4.04 15.14
C MET A 94 0.94 5.10 15.79
N HIS A 95 2.10 5.38 15.20
CA HIS A 95 3.07 6.33 15.73
C HIS A 95 2.48 7.75 15.80
N ASN A 96 1.82 8.17 14.72
CA ASN A 96 1.24 9.51 14.60
C ASN A 96 -0.18 9.62 15.15
N ARG A 97 -0.72 8.54 15.75
CA ARG A 97 -2.08 8.45 16.28
C ARG A 97 -3.14 8.93 15.28
N LYS A 98 -3.04 8.46 14.03
CA LYS A 98 -4.01 8.79 12.99
C LYS A 98 -5.39 8.27 13.39
N GLU A 99 -6.41 9.08 13.18
CA GLU A 99 -7.80 8.75 13.53
C GLU A 99 -8.40 7.71 12.58
N PHE A 100 -8.02 7.75 11.30
CA PHE A 100 -8.52 6.87 10.25
C PHE A 100 -7.38 6.15 9.54
N ILE A 101 -7.66 4.95 9.07
CA ILE A 101 -6.75 4.10 8.30
C ILE A 101 -7.57 3.27 7.31
N ASP A 102 -7.02 2.97 6.13
CA ASP A 102 -7.76 2.28 5.09
C ASP A 102 -8.03 0.80 5.44
N ASN A 103 -9.11 0.26 4.88
CA ASN A 103 -9.58 -1.11 5.11
C ASN A 103 -8.59 -2.19 4.66
N LYS A 104 -7.79 -1.91 3.63
CA LYS A 104 -6.82 -2.87 3.08
C LYS A 104 -5.59 -2.99 3.99
N THR A 105 -5.22 -1.93 4.73
CA THR A 105 -4.17 -1.92 5.75
C THR A 105 -4.59 -2.58 7.06
N VAL A 106 -5.84 -2.39 7.53
CA VAL A 106 -6.30 -3.00 8.80
C VAL A 106 -6.81 -4.44 8.65
N SER A 107 -6.94 -4.94 7.42
CA SER A 107 -7.38 -6.31 7.16
C SER A 107 -6.34 -7.32 7.65
N LEU A 108 -6.70 -8.15 8.63
CA LEU A 108 -5.85 -9.23 9.13
C LEU A 108 -5.57 -10.29 8.06
N HIS A 109 -6.56 -10.62 7.24
CA HIS A 109 -6.39 -11.56 6.14
C HIS A 109 -5.33 -11.06 5.14
N HIS A 110 -5.43 -9.79 4.75
CA HIS A 110 -4.49 -9.21 3.80
C HIS A 110 -3.11 -8.97 4.42
N SER A 111 -3.03 -8.62 5.70
CA SER A 111 -1.77 -8.55 6.45
C SER A 111 -1.07 -9.92 6.54
N GLY A 112 -1.85 -10.99 6.75
CA GLY A 112 -1.35 -12.37 6.75
C GLY A 112 -0.76 -12.76 5.39
N HIS A 113 -1.51 -12.51 4.30
CA HIS A 113 -1.01 -12.67 2.93
C HIS A 113 0.30 -11.91 2.71
N CYS A 114 0.40 -10.66 3.15
CA CYS A 114 1.62 -9.88 3.01
C CYS A 114 2.80 -10.45 3.79
N ALA A 115 2.57 -10.95 5.00
CA ALA A 115 3.60 -11.59 5.80
C ALA A 115 4.10 -12.88 5.14
N ASP A 116 3.18 -13.70 4.62
CA ASP A 116 3.49 -14.93 3.90
C ASP A 116 4.29 -14.64 2.63
N GLU A 117 3.83 -13.70 1.79
CA GLU A 117 4.52 -13.28 0.56
C GLU A 117 5.94 -12.79 0.82
N LEU A 118 6.12 -11.95 1.84
CA LEU A 118 7.46 -11.53 2.24
C LEU A 118 8.28 -12.74 2.71
N SER A 119 7.68 -13.65 3.50
CA SER A 119 8.36 -14.83 4.04
C SER A 119 8.93 -15.78 2.98
N THR A 120 8.32 -15.85 1.79
CA THR A 120 8.73 -16.79 0.74
C THR A 120 10.13 -16.53 0.15
N TRP A 121 10.74 -15.37 0.43
CA TRP A 121 12.01 -14.95 -0.15
C TRP A 121 13.14 -14.69 0.87
N PHE A 122 13.07 -15.21 2.10
CA PHE A 122 14.05 -14.86 3.15
C PHE A 122 15.00 -15.99 3.58
N GLU A 123 16.15 -15.53 4.10
CA GLU A 123 17.30 -16.26 4.67
C GLU A 123 17.89 -17.31 3.72
N GLY A 124 19.08 -16.99 3.19
CA GLY A 124 19.87 -17.94 2.42
C GLY A 124 20.31 -19.12 3.30
N PRO A 125 20.67 -20.26 2.68
CA PRO A 125 21.01 -21.50 3.41
C PRO A 125 22.24 -21.38 4.33
N ASN A 126 23.00 -20.29 4.24
CA ASN A 126 24.18 -20.02 5.07
C ASN A 126 24.02 -18.76 5.94
N ASP A 127 22.82 -18.16 5.99
CA ASP A 127 22.58 -16.99 6.81
C ASP A 127 22.48 -17.41 8.29
N ALA A 128 23.18 -16.69 9.15
CA ALA A 128 23.07 -16.84 10.60
C ALA A 128 22.33 -15.62 11.15
N ASN A 129 21.09 -15.82 11.60
CA ASN A 129 20.27 -14.76 12.15
C ASN A 129 20.42 -14.70 13.67
N ILE A 130 20.72 -13.50 14.17
CA ILE A 130 20.83 -13.26 15.61
C ILE A 130 19.44 -12.97 16.18
N VAL A 131 19.01 -13.75 17.16
CA VAL A 131 17.76 -13.55 17.89
C VAL A 131 18.12 -13.33 19.36
N GLU A 132 17.84 -12.14 19.88
CA GLU A 132 18.09 -11.79 21.26
C GLU A 132 16.83 -11.95 22.12
N LEU A 133 17.01 -12.45 23.35
CA LEU A 133 15.92 -12.52 24.32
C LEU A 133 15.51 -11.12 24.77
N GLY A 134 14.35 -10.65 24.31
CA GLY A 134 13.81 -9.36 24.70
C GLY A 134 12.79 -9.44 25.85
N PHE A 135 12.85 -8.48 26.77
CA PHE A 135 11.90 -8.31 27.88
C PHE A 135 11.00 -7.10 27.64
N TYR A 136 9.97 -7.29 26.82
CA TYR A 136 9.11 -6.21 26.35
C TYR A 136 7.98 -5.87 27.34
N ARG A 137 7.55 -4.61 27.36
CA ARG A 137 6.41 -4.15 28.17
C ARG A 137 5.20 -3.90 27.27
N CYS A 138 4.05 -4.44 27.65
CA CYS A 138 2.78 -4.11 27.02
C CYS A 138 2.44 -2.64 27.27
N ARG A 139 1.86 -1.98 26.26
CA ARG A 139 1.29 -0.64 26.37
C ARG A 139 -0.18 -0.72 25.98
N LYS A 140 -1.03 0.03 26.67
CA LYS A 140 -2.45 0.15 26.32
C LYS A 140 -2.56 0.72 24.89
N THR A 141 -3.34 0.06 24.04
CA THR A 141 -3.66 0.54 22.69
C THR A 141 -4.51 1.81 22.79
N ILE A 142 -4.38 2.70 21.80
CA ILE A 142 -5.19 3.92 21.69
C ILE A 142 -6.55 3.66 21.03
N TRP A 143 -6.77 2.42 20.56
CA TRP A 143 -8.03 1.87 20.10
C TRP A 143 -8.52 0.81 21.10
#